data_AF-A0A2N3DLE7-F1
#
_entry.id   AF-A0A2N3DLE7-F1
#
_cell.length_a   1.000
_cell.length_b   1.000
_cell.length_c   1.000
_cell.angle_alpha   90.00
_cell.angle_beta   90.00
_cell.angle_gamma   90.00
#
_symmetry.space_group_name_H-M   'P 1'
#
loop_
_entity.id
_entity.type
_entity.pdbx_description
1 polymer ?
#
loop_
_entity_poly.entity_id
_entity_poly.type
_entity_poly.pdbx_seq_one_letter_code
_entity_poly.pdbx_strand_id
1 'polypeptide(L)'
;MPDYRYVAIDARGRERKGRLAAAGDDAARADLTRRRYHVVALDAAGAASPGRALFALRRDRLSARELALFTRQLATLAEVAPLEEALRTLARQSETDRARAVIEGVHAGLLEGRRLADAMARRDGSFPPLYRAMVAAGETTGSLTVILARLADLLERQAEVRGKLIAALAYPLVLAVVAIG
;
A
#
# COMPACT_ATOMS: atom_id res chain seq x y z
N MET A 1 -4.47 31.90 -0.13
CA MET A 1 -3.58 31.60 -1.27
C MET A 1 -2.93 30.25 -0.99
N PRO A 2 -2.90 29.31 -1.95
CA PRO A 2 -2.29 28.01 -1.73
C PRO A 2 -0.77 28.10 -1.52
N ASP A 3 -0.27 27.32 -0.57
CA ASP A 3 1.16 27.17 -0.30
C ASP A 3 1.75 26.11 -1.23
N TYR A 4 2.86 26.43 -1.88
CA TYR A 4 3.62 25.53 -2.73
C TYR A 4 4.96 25.17 -2.10
N ARG A 5 5.30 23.89 -2.10
CA ARG A 5 6.67 23.43 -1.86
C ARG A 5 7.39 23.32 -3.19
N TYR A 6 8.59 23.88 -3.27
CA TYR A 6 9.40 23.83 -4.48
C TYR A 6 10.77 23.24 -4.21
N VAL A 7 11.29 22.55 -5.22
CA VAL A 7 12.69 22.16 -5.38
C VAL A 7 13.17 22.80 -6.68
N ALA A 8 14.18 23.66 -6.60
CA ALA A 8 14.70 24.35 -7.76
C ALA A 8 16.23 24.43 -7.70
N ILE A 9 16.87 24.53 -8.85
CA ILE A 9 18.32 24.61 -8.97
C ILE A 9 18.71 26.07 -9.21
N ASP A 10 19.67 26.58 -8.43
CA ASP A 10 20.25 27.90 -8.63
C ASP A 10 21.20 27.91 -9.84
N ALA A 11 21.57 29.09 -10.34
CA ALA A 11 22.48 29.23 -11.49
C ALA A 11 23.88 28.61 -11.28
N ARG A 12 24.20 28.16 -10.05
CA ARG A 12 25.44 27.46 -9.69
C ARG A 12 25.23 25.95 -9.54
N GLY A 13 24.08 25.42 -9.96
CA GLY A 13 23.77 24.00 -9.91
C GLY A 13 23.36 23.50 -8.51
N ARG A 14 23.14 24.38 -7.53
CA ARG A 14 22.79 23.94 -6.16
C ARG A 14 21.29 23.88 -5.98
N GLU A 15 20.84 22.78 -5.39
CA GLU A 15 19.45 22.56 -5.06
C GLU A 15 18.99 23.50 -3.93
N ARG A 16 17.83 24.13 -4.14
CA ARG A 16 17.15 25.03 -3.20
C ARG A 16 15.74 24.52 -2.98
N LYS A 17 15.44 24.21 -1.71
CA LYS A 17 14.13 23.78 -1.24
C LYS A 17 13.48 24.93 -0.48
N GLY A 18 12.21 25.18 -0.71
CA GLY A 18 11.49 26.25 -0.02
C GLY A 18 9.98 26.15 -0.15
N ARG A 19 9.30 27.12 0.47
CA ARG A 19 7.85 27.31 0.34
C ARG A 19 7.56 28.66 -0.27
N LEU A 20 6.53 28.74 -1.10
CA LEU A 20 6.07 29.96 -1.76
C LEU A 20 4.54 29.96 -1.79
N ALA A 21 3.92 31.07 -1.41
CA ALA A 21 2.49 31.26 -1.63
C ALA A 21 2.27 31.80 -3.05
N ALA A 22 1.43 31.12 -3.84
CA ALA A 22 1.13 31.53 -5.21
C ALA A 22 -0.35 31.30 -5.53
N ALA A 23 -0.89 32.00 -6.53
CA ALA A 23 -2.28 31.86 -6.94
C ALA A 23 -2.57 30.59 -7.79
N GLY A 24 -1.52 29.88 -8.22
CA GLY A 24 -1.60 28.67 -9.04
C GLY A 24 -0.20 28.22 -9.51
N ASP A 25 -0.12 27.05 -10.14
CA ASP A 25 1.15 26.41 -10.56
C ASP A 25 1.95 27.31 -11.53
N ASP A 26 1.28 27.97 -12.47
CA ASP A 26 1.93 28.84 -13.46
C ASP A 26 2.47 30.12 -12.83
N ALA A 27 1.73 30.69 -11.87
CA ALA A 27 2.19 31.84 -11.10
C ALA A 27 3.41 31.48 -10.22
N ALA A 28 3.39 30.29 -9.60
CA ALA A 28 4.50 29.79 -8.80
C ALA A 28 5.77 29.54 -9.64
N ARG A 29 5.62 28.96 -10.84
CA ARG A 29 6.73 28.77 -11.79
C ARG A 29 7.29 30.11 -12.27
N ALA A 30 6.43 31.04 -12.66
CA ALA A 30 6.86 32.37 -13.12
C ALA A 30 7.66 33.13 -12.05
N ASP A 31 7.25 33.03 -10.78
CA ASP A 31 7.96 33.64 -9.65
C ASP A 31 9.33 32.99 -9.39
N LEU A 32 9.45 31.66 -9.53
CA LEU A 32 10.73 30.95 -9.38
C LEU A 32 11.67 31.22 -10.56
N THR A 33 11.15 31.32 -11.78
CA THR A 33 11.92 31.70 -12.97
C THR A 33 12.42 33.14 -12.88
N ARG A 34 11.61 34.08 -12.37
CA ARG A 34 12.03 35.47 -12.11
C ARG A 34 13.21 35.53 -11.14
N ARG A 35 13.29 34.59 -10.18
CA ARG A 35 14.40 34.43 -9.24
C ARG A 35 15.63 33.71 -9.82
N ARG A 36 15.64 33.44 -11.13
CA ARG A 36 16.66 32.65 -11.83
C ARG A 36 16.84 31.24 -11.25
N TYR A 37 15.76 30.66 -10.74
CA TYR A 37 15.75 29.27 -10.32
C TYR A 37 15.13 28.40 -11.42
N HIS A 38 15.82 27.31 -11.76
CA HIS A 38 15.27 26.26 -12.61
C HIS A 38 14.43 25.31 -11.75
N VAL A 39 13.12 25.32 -11.94
CA VAL A 39 12.19 24.50 -11.16
C VAL A 39 12.34 23.03 -11.55
N VAL A 40 12.72 22.18 -10.58
CA VAL A 40 12.83 20.73 -10.74
C VAL A 40 11.52 20.05 -10.33
N ALA A 41 10.92 20.51 -9.23
CA ALA A 41 9.64 20.03 -8.76
C ALA A 41 8.86 21.15 -8.08
N LEU A 42 7.55 21.18 -8.31
CA LEU A 42 6.60 22.09 -7.67
C LEU A 42 5.43 21.23 -7.18
N ASP A 43 5.27 21.13 -5.86
CA ASP A 43 4.16 20.40 -5.23
C ASP A 43 3.29 21.43 -4.51
N ALA A 44 2.05 21.63 -4.96
CA ALA A 44 1.08 22.37 -4.17
C ALA A 44 0.83 21.60 -2.86
N ALA A 45 0.85 22.28 -1.72
CA ALA A 45 0.43 21.69 -0.46
C ALA A 45 -1.08 21.41 -0.54
N GLY A 46 -1.45 20.24 -1.08
CA GLY A 46 -2.82 19.76 -1.20
C GLY A 46 -3.26 19.32 -2.60
N ALA A 47 -2.51 19.59 -3.68
CA ALA A 47 -2.90 19.11 -5.02
C ALA A 47 -2.22 17.77 -5.33
N ALA A 48 -3.00 16.70 -5.35
CA ALA A 48 -2.55 15.41 -5.83
C ALA A 48 -2.28 15.47 -7.35
N SER A 49 -1.03 15.38 -7.77
CA SER A 49 -0.68 15.33 -9.20
C SER A 49 -1.37 14.15 -9.89
N PRO A 50 -2.10 14.36 -11.00
CA PRO A 50 -2.87 13.30 -11.67
C PRO A 50 -1.98 12.16 -12.21
N GLY A 51 -0.73 12.44 -12.59
CA GLY A 51 0.25 11.40 -12.97
C GLY A 51 0.79 10.57 -11.79
N ARG A 52 0.82 11.16 -10.58
CA ARG A 52 1.07 10.41 -9.34
C ARG A 52 -0.18 9.67 -8.89
N ALA A 53 -1.39 10.13 -9.21
CA ALA A 53 -2.63 9.47 -8.81
C ALA A 53 -2.75 8.03 -9.37
N LEU A 54 -2.31 7.80 -10.61
CA LEU A 54 -2.29 6.45 -11.20
C LEU A 54 -1.29 5.51 -10.51
N PHE A 55 -0.13 6.03 -10.08
CA PHE A 55 0.87 5.29 -9.29
C PHE A 55 0.53 5.23 -7.79
N ALA A 56 -0.24 6.19 -7.28
CA ALA A 56 -0.67 6.30 -5.88
C ALA A 56 -1.90 5.43 -5.60
N LEU A 57 -2.78 5.20 -6.58
CA LEU A 57 -3.86 4.21 -6.47
C LEU A 57 -3.31 2.81 -6.20
N ARG A 58 -2.08 2.58 -6.66
CA ARG A 58 -1.35 1.34 -6.45
C ARG A 58 -0.58 1.34 -5.13
N ARG A 59 -0.67 2.36 -4.25
CA ARG A 59 0.23 2.56 -3.09
C ARG A 59 -0.25 1.99 -1.76
N ASP A 60 -1.55 1.69 -1.59
CA ASP A 60 -2.14 1.27 -0.29
C ASP A 60 -2.78 -0.13 -0.30
N ARG A 61 -2.15 -1.09 -0.99
CA ARG A 61 -2.66 -2.46 -1.15
C ARG A 61 -1.62 -3.54 -0.81
N LEU A 62 -1.91 -4.54 0.00
CA LEU A 62 -1.00 -5.68 0.14
C LEU A 62 -0.81 -6.40 -1.21
N SER A 63 0.43 -6.72 -1.56
CA SER A 63 0.71 -7.68 -2.63
C SER A 63 0.14 -9.06 -2.25
N ALA A 64 -0.01 -9.96 -3.24
CA ALA A 64 -0.53 -11.30 -2.95
C ALA A 64 0.34 -12.06 -1.92
N ARG A 65 1.66 -11.86 -1.97
CA ARG A 65 2.61 -12.48 -1.02
C ARG A 65 2.50 -11.87 0.36
N GLU A 66 2.41 -10.54 0.46
CA GLU A 66 2.22 -9.84 1.74
C GLU A 66 0.87 -10.21 2.37
N LEU A 67 -0.21 -10.31 1.58
CA LEU A 67 -1.52 -10.73 2.07
C LEU A 67 -1.49 -12.16 2.60
N ALA A 68 -0.82 -13.09 1.90
CA ALA A 68 -0.66 -14.47 2.35
C ALA A 68 0.11 -14.53 3.68
N LEU A 69 1.25 -13.83 3.76
CA LEU A 69 2.07 -13.76 4.98
C LEU A 69 1.28 -13.15 6.14
N PHE A 70 0.66 -12.00 5.94
CA PHE A 70 -0.19 -11.33 6.93
C PHE A 70 -1.28 -12.28 7.44
N THR A 71 -1.97 -12.98 6.54
CA THR A 71 -3.07 -13.87 6.91
C THR A 71 -2.57 -15.07 7.71
N ARG A 72 -1.44 -15.67 7.32
CA ARG A 72 -0.81 -16.76 8.07
C ARG A 72 -0.42 -16.32 9.47
N GLN A 73 0.28 -15.20 9.59
CA GLN A 73 0.72 -14.70 10.89
C GLN A 73 -0.47 -14.31 11.77
N LEU A 74 -1.51 -13.71 11.19
CA LEU A 74 -2.74 -13.38 11.92
C LEU A 74 -3.46 -14.63 12.40
N ALA A 75 -3.55 -15.69 11.58
CA ALA A 75 -4.12 -16.96 11.99
C ALA A 75 -3.38 -17.56 13.19
N THR A 76 -2.05 -17.62 13.13
CA THR A 76 -1.21 -18.13 14.21
C THR A 76 -1.32 -17.30 15.49
N LEU A 77 -1.29 -15.97 15.40
CA LEU A 77 -1.40 -15.12 16.57
C LEU A 77 -2.80 -15.13 17.18
N ALA A 78 -3.85 -15.25 16.36
CA ALA A 78 -5.23 -15.31 16.82
C ALA A 78 -5.57 -16.60 17.61
N GLU A 79 -4.71 -17.63 17.56
CA GLU A 79 -4.85 -18.84 18.40
C GLU A 79 -4.44 -18.58 19.86
N VAL A 80 -3.52 -17.64 20.09
CA VAL A 80 -2.85 -17.45 21.40
C VAL A 80 -3.03 -16.06 21.99
N ALA A 81 -3.53 -15.10 21.22
CA ALA A 81 -3.71 -13.73 21.65
C ALA A 81 -5.03 -13.12 21.12
N PRO A 82 -5.58 -12.11 21.81
CA PRO A 82 -6.70 -11.34 21.29
C PRO A 82 -6.39 -10.72 19.92
N LEU A 83 -7.42 -10.63 19.07
CA LEU A 83 -7.27 -10.15 17.69
C LEU A 83 -6.66 -8.74 17.60
N GLU A 84 -7.01 -7.86 18.55
CA GLU A 84 -6.43 -6.51 18.67
C GLU A 84 -4.92 -6.57 18.86
N GLU A 85 -4.44 -7.41 19.77
CA GLU A 85 -3.03 -7.56 20.08
C GLU A 85 -2.26 -8.23 18.93
N ALA A 86 -2.88 -9.21 18.26
CA ALA A 86 -2.34 -9.83 17.07
C ALA A 86 -2.11 -8.78 15.97
N LEU A 87 -3.13 -7.97 15.63
CA LEU A 87 -3.03 -6.91 14.62
C LEU A 87 -1.98 -5.85 14.99
N ARG A 88 -1.96 -5.41 16.26
CA ARG A 88 -0.95 -4.48 16.78
C ARG A 88 0.47 -5.02 16.61
N THR A 89 0.66 -6.30 16.89
CA THR A 89 1.96 -6.97 16.74
C THR A 89 2.38 -7.03 15.27
N LEU A 90 1.46 -7.38 14.38
CA LEU A 90 1.74 -7.44 12.94
C LEU A 90 2.05 -6.06 12.34
N ALA A 91 1.37 -5.01 12.77
CA ALA A 91 1.67 -3.64 12.35
C ALA A 91 3.12 -3.24 12.73
N ARG A 92 3.55 -3.55 13.96
CA ARG A 92 4.93 -3.28 14.43
C ARG A 92 5.98 -4.11 13.69
N GLN A 93 5.68 -5.37 13.39
CA GLN A 93 6.59 -6.30 12.70
C GLN A 93 6.63 -6.11 11.18
N SER A 94 5.74 -5.28 10.63
CA SER A 94 5.70 -5.03 9.18
C SER A 94 6.97 -4.34 8.70
N GLU A 95 7.59 -4.91 7.67
CA GLU A 95 8.84 -4.42 7.06
C GLU A 95 8.61 -3.23 6.11
N THR A 96 7.40 -3.10 5.56
CA THR A 96 7.06 -2.01 4.63
C THR A 96 6.07 -1.04 5.27
N ASP A 97 6.34 0.26 5.13
CA ASP A 97 5.45 1.33 5.63
C ASP A 97 4.02 1.19 5.08
N ARG A 98 3.92 0.69 3.85
CA ARG A 98 2.65 0.38 3.20
C ARG A 98 1.88 -0.71 3.92
N ALA A 99 2.50 -1.87 4.18
CA ALA A 99 1.82 -2.96 4.86
C ALA A 99 1.41 -2.54 6.27
N ARG A 100 2.31 -1.81 6.96
CA ARG A 100 2.02 -1.19 8.26
C ARG A 100 0.77 -0.31 8.19
N ALA A 101 0.71 0.63 7.25
CA ALA A 101 -0.44 1.55 7.13
C ALA A 101 -1.78 0.83 6.83
N VAL A 102 -1.74 -0.26 6.07
CA VAL A 102 -2.93 -1.09 5.82
C VAL A 102 -3.37 -1.76 7.12
N ILE A 103 -2.44 -2.41 7.85
CA ILE A 103 -2.74 -3.16 9.08
C ILE A 103 -3.18 -2.23 10.20
N GLU A 104 -2.51 -1.07 10.37
CA GLU A 104 -2.92 -0.02 11.32
C GLU A 104 -4.32 0.50 11.01
N GLY A 105 -4.68 0.64 9.73
CA GLY A 105 -6.04 1.02 9.34
C GLY A 105 -7.10 -0.01 9.75
N VAL A 106 -6.76 -1.30 9.68
CA VAL A 106 -7.66 -2.38 10.13
C VAL A 106 -7.73 -2.42 11.66
N HIS A 107 -6.58 -2.29 12.33
CA HIS A 107 -6.48 -2.23 13.80
C HIS A 107 -7.27 -1.07 14.39
N ALA A 108 -7.15 0.13 13.82
CA ALA A 108 -7.92 1.29 14.23
C ALA A 108 -9.43 1.06 14.07
N GLY A 109 -9.87 0.43 12.98
CA GLY A 109 -11.27 0.07 12.81
C GLY A 109 -11.79 -0.91 13.88
N LEU A 110 -10.95 -1.85 14.31
CA LEU A 110 -11.29 -2.77 15.41
C LEU A 110 -11.37 -2.05 16.76
N LEU A 111 -10.46 -1.11 17.04
CA LEU A 111 -10.50 -0.26 18.23
C LEU A 111 -11.73 0.67 18.27
N GLU A 112 -12.22 1.10 17.10
CA GLU A 112 -13.51 1.80 16.95
C GLU A 112 -14.74 0.90 17.21
N GLY A 113 -14.54 -0.40 17.47
CA GLY A 113 -15.61 -1.37 17.71
C GLY A 113 -16.27 -1.91 16.44
N ARG A 114 -15.64 -1.73 15.26
CA ARG A 114 -16.12 -2.33 14.02
C ARG A 114 -15.79 -3.82 13.98
N ARG A 115 -16.59 -4.56 13.22
CA ARG A 115 -16.24 -5.92 12.82
C ARG A 115 -14.96 -5.91 11.96
N LEU A 116 -14.15 -6.95 12.07
CA LEU A 116 -12.91 -7.12 11.31
C LEU A 116 -13.16 -7.06 9.80
N ALA A 117 -14.22 -7.71 9.31
CA ALA A 117 -14.58 -7.67 7.89
C ALA A 117 -14.88 -6.24 7.40
N ASP A 118 -15.53 -5.42 8.24
CA ASP A 118 -15.87 -4.03 7.93
C ASP A 118 -14.62 -3.13 7.97
N ALA A 119 -13.72 -3.37 8.93
CA ALA A 119 -12.43 -2.69 9.00
C ALA A 119 -11.56 -3.01 7.77
N MET A 120 -11.52 -4.28 7.35
CA MET A 120 -10.86 -4.73 6.12
C MET A 120 -11.52 -4.14 4.86
N ALA A 121 -12.84 -3.93 4.85
CA ALA A 121 -13.54 -3.34 3.71
C ALA A 121 -13.11 -1.90 3.40
N ARG A 122 -12.60 -1.15 4.39
CA ARG A 122 -12.01 0.18 4.18
C ARG A 122 -10.66 0.14 3.45
N ARG A 123 -10.04 -1.04 3.37
CA ARG A 123 -8.81 -1.35 2.62
C ARG A 123 -9.12 -2.41 1.56
N ASP A 124 -10.22 -2.22 0.83
CA ASP A 124 -10.72 -3.15 -0.21
C ASP A 124 -9.68 -3.57 -1.26
N GLY A 125 -8.72 -2.69 -1.58
CA GLY A 125 -7.58 -3.01 -2.44
C GLY A 125 -6.75 -4.19 -1.92
N SER A 126 -6.58 -4.32 -0.60
CA SER A 126 -5.82 -5.39 0.05
C SER A 126 -6.64 -6.66 0.30
N PHE A 127 -7.94 -6.51 0.53
CA PHE A 127 -8.81 -7.60 1.01
C PHE A 127 -9.92 -7.90 0.00
N PRO A 128 -9.74 -8.92 -0.87
CA PRO A 128 -10.72 -9.28 -1.90
C PRO A 128 -12.12 -9.58 -1.31
N PRO A 129 -13.21 -9.43 -2.10
CA PRO A 129 -14.57 -9.67 -1.63
C PRO A 129 -14.78 -11.03 -0.95
N LEU A 130 -14.27 -12.11 -1.55
CA LEU A 130 -14.36 -13.47 -0.98
C LEU A 130 -13.64 -13.58 0.37
N TYR A 131 -12.48 -12.94 0.51
CA TYR A 131 -11.72 -12.92 1.77
C TYR A 131 -12.57 -12.29 2.87
N ARG A 132 -13.12 -11.09 2.62
CA ARG A 132 -13.95 -10.36 3.58
C ARG A 132 -15.24 -11.11 3.93
N ALA A 133 -15.87 -11.74 2.95
CA ALA A 133 -17.07 -12.55 3.17
C ALA A 133 -16.80 -13.75 4.09
N MET A 134 -15.69 -14.44 3.91
CA MET A 134 -15.29 -15.54 4.80
C MET A 134 -15.01 -15.03 6.21
N VAL A 135 -14.26 -13.93 6.35
CA VAL A 135 -14.01 -13.30 7.66
C VAL A 135 -15.32 -12.92 8.34
N ALA A 136 -16.25 -12.28 7.63
CA ALA A 136 -17.56 -11.90 8.18
C ALA A 136 -18.36 -13.12 8.67
N ALA A 137 -18.33 -14.23 7.93
CA ALA A 137 -18.94 -15.49 8.35
C ALA A 137 -18.26 -16.05 9.60
N GLY A 138 -16.92 -16.00 9.66
CA GLY A 138 -16.13 -16.41 10.82
C GLY A 138 -16.43 -15.60 12.08
N GLU A 139 -16.54 -14.27 11.94
CA GLU A 139 -16.91 -13.38 13.04
C GLU A 139 -18.32 -13.66 13.56
N THR A 140 -19.29 -13.86 12.65
CA THR A 140 -20.70 -14.10 13.02
C THR A 140 -20.88 -15.43 13.73
N THR A 141 -20.10 -16.44 13.35
CA THR A 141 -20.18 -17.81 13.89
C THR A 141 -19.23 -18.05 15.07
N GLY A 142 -18.39 -17.07 15.45
CA GLY A 142 -17.34 -17.25 16.44
C GLY A 142 -16.21 -18.19 16.00
N SER A 143 -16.12 -18.51 14.71
CA SER A 143 -15.15 -19.46 14.14
C SER A 143 -13.97 -18.77 13.43
N LEU A 144 -13.68 -17.51 13.82
CA LEU A 144 -12.72 -16.66 13.13
C LEU A 144 -11.33 -17.30 12.98
N THR A 145 -10.81 -17.96 14.02
CA THR A 145 -9.51 -18.64 14.01
C THR A 145 -9.44 -19.72 12.91
N VAL A 146 -10.49 -20.55 12.79
CA VAL A 146 -10.59 -21.59 11.76
C VAL A 146 -10.65 -20.99 10.36
N ILE A 147 -11.41 -19.90 10.21
CA ILE A 147 -11.53 -19.20 8.93
C ILE A 147 -10.20 -18.55 8.52
N LEU A 148 -9.49 -17.92 9.45
CA LEU A 148 -8.18 -17.32 9.19
C LEU A 148 -7.16 -18.38 8.78
N ALA A 149 -7.12 -19.54 9.45
CA ALA A 149 -6.27 -20.66 9.07
C ALA A 149 -6.59 -21.15 7.65
N ARG A 150 -7.87 -21.32 7.33
CA ARG A 150 -8.31 -21.73 5.99
C ARG A 150 -7.98 -20.70 4.91
N LEU A 151 -8.08 -19.40 5.23
CA LEU A 151 -7.67 -18.32 4.33
C LEU A 151 -6.15 -18.33 4.11
N ALA A 152 -5.36 -18.57 5.15
CA ALA A 152 -3.91 -18.68 5.05
C ALA A 152 -3.53 -19.84 4.12
N ASP A 153 -4.09 -21.04 4.33
CA ASP A 153 -3.84 -22.21 3.47
C ASP A 153 -4.23 -21.95 2.01
N LEU A 154 -5.37 -21.30 1.79
CA LEU A 154 -5.83 -20.95 0.45
C LEU A 154 -4.86 -20.00 -0.26
N LEU A 155 -4.43 -18.94 0.41
CA LEU A 155 -3.54 -17.92 -0.16
C LEU A 155 -2.13 -18.47 -0.41
N GLU A 156 -1.61 -19.32 0.49
CA GLU A 156 -0.33 -19.98 0.30
C GLU A 156 -0.35 -20.93 -0.89
N ARG A 157 -1.40 -21.75 -1.05
CA ARG A 157 -1.58 -22.61 -2.23
C ARG A 157 -1.65 -21.79 -3.53
N GLN A 158 -2.36 -20.67 -3.52
CA GLN A 158 -2.41 -19.76 -4.67
C GLN A 158 -1.03 -19.18 -5.00
N ALA A 159 -0.26 -18.77 -3.99
CA ALA A 159 1.09 -18.26 -4.16
C ALA A 159 2.04 -19.33 -4.71
N GLU A 160 1.94 -20.56 -4.22
CA GLU A 160 2.73 -21.71 -4.69
C GLU A 160 2.44 -22.03 -6.16
N VAL A 161 1.16 -22.16 -6.53
CA VAL A 161 0.75 -22.40 -7.93
C VAL A 161 1.27 -21.29 -8.84
N ARG A 162 1.10 -20.03 -8.43
CA ARG A 162 1.61 -18.88 -9.20
C ARG A 162 3.13 -18.90 -9.33
N GLY A 163 3.85 -19.26 -8.26
CA GLY A 163 5.30 -19.42 -8.28
C GLY A 163 5.75 -20.48 -9.28
N LYS A 164 5.09 -21.64 -9.31
CA LYS A 164 5.35 -22.72 -10.27
C LYS A 164 5.13 -22.26 -11.71
N LEU A 165 4.04 -21.54 -11.98
CA LEU A 165 3.75 -21.00 -13.31
C LEU A 165 4.83 -20.01 -13.77
N ILE A 166 5.24 -19.08 -12.90
CA ILE A 166 6.29 -18.11 -13.21
C ILE A 166 7.62 -18.83 -13.48
N ALA A 167 7.99 -19.82 -12.66
CA ALA A 167 9.21 -20.59 -12.83
C ALA A 167 9.22 -21.37 -14.16
N ALA A 168 8.10 -21.99 -14.53
CA ALA A 168 7.97 -22.71 -15.79
C ALA A 168 8.06 -21.80 -17.03
N LEU A 169 7.55 -20.57 -16.92
CA LEU A 169 7.59 -19.58 -18.01
C LEU A 169 8.92 -18.81 -18.08
N ALA A 170 9.74 -18.83 -17.03
CA ALA A 170 10.98 -18.07 -16.98
C ALA A 170 11.95 -18.45 -18.10
N TYR A 171 12.19 -19.75 -18.31
CA TYR A 171 13.12 -20.23 -19.34
C TYR A 171 12.64 -19.88 -20.78
N PRO A 172 11.38 -20.17 -21.18
CA PRO A 172 10.86 -19.75 -22.48
C PRO A 172 10.96 -18.25 -22.76
N LEU A 173 10.69 -17.40 -21.75
CA LEU A 173 10.78 -15.95 -21.89
C LEU A 173 12.23 -15.48 -22.10
N VAL A 174 13.19 -16.02 -21.36
CA VAL A 174 14.61 -15.70 -21.54
C VAL A 174 15.07 -16.08 -22.95
N LEU A 175 14.73 -17.29 -23.41
CA LEU A 175 15.08 -17.74 -24.76
C LEU A 175 14.46 -16.86 -25.85
N ALA A 176 13.19 -16.49 -25.71
CA ALA A 176 12.50 -15.62 -26.67
C ALA A 176 13.13 -14.22 -26.76
N VAL A 177 13.51 -13.63 -25.60
CA VAL A 177 14.19 -12.32 -25.57
C VAL A 177 15.55 -12.39 -26.26
N VAL A 178 16.32 -13.47 -26.02
CA VAL A 178 17.64 -13.67 -26.65
C VAL A 178 17.53 -13.94 -28.15
N ALA A 179 16.46 -14.58 -28.63
CA ALA A 179 16.29 -14.89 -30.05
C ALA A 179 15.84 -13.69 -30.90
N ILE A 180 15.20 -12.69 -30.30
CA ILE A 180 14.68 -11.49 -30.99
C ILE A 180 15.67 -10.31 -30.94
N GLY A 181 16.55 -10.28 -29.94
CA GLY A 181 17.62 -9.28 -29.80
C GLY A 181 18.91 -9.70 -30.49
#